data_AF-A0ABD0BC61-F1
#
_entry.id   AF-A0ABD0BC61-F1
#
_cell.length_a   1.000
_cell.length_b   1.000
_cell.length_c   1.000
_cell.angle_alpha   90.00
_cell.angle_beta   90.00
_cell.angle_gamma   90.00
#
_symmetry.space_group_name_H-M   'P 1'
#
loop_
_entity.id
_entity.type
_entity.pdbx_description
1 polymer ?
#
loop_
_entity_poly.entity_id
_entity_poly.type
_entity_poly.pdbx_seq_one_letter_code
_entity_poly.pdbx_strand_id
1 'polypeptide(L)'
;MKSTGDVSSIGTRFDQAQVLINDMSSNIFSVLFGNGLGHTINIKTMARDYTEDIYFELQSLYILNQIGFVGMAILSIFHLKLIFNFLKSKKIILIYVCYIGYALINPYMFDSNHCVVLILLMSLSHRYVKAEIEAKLDYNA
;
A
#
# COMPACT_ATOMS: atom_id res chain seq x y z
N MET A 1 -7.15 -11.86 17.23
CA MET A 1 -7.93 -10.61 17.11
C MET A 1 -9.36 -10.78 17.62
N LYS A 2 -9.75 -10.11 18.72
CA LYS A 2 -11.16 -10.05 19.19
C LYS A 2 -11.61 -8.59 19.20
N SER A 3 -12.61 -8.28 18.37
CA SER A 3 -13.33 -6.99 18.44
C SER A 3 -14.19 -6.98 19.70
N THR A 4 -14.29 -5.83 20.38
CA THR A 4 -15.27 -5.66 21.47
C THR A 4 -16.71 -5.54 20.93
N GLY A 5 -16.87 -5.31 19.62
CA GLY A 5 -18.18 -5.17 18.96
C GLY A 5 -18.80 -3.78 19.08
N ASP A 6 -18.24 -2.93 19.94
CA ASP A 6 -18.82 -1.63 20.30
C ASP A 6 -18.32 -0.46 19.41
N VAL A 7 -17.34 -0.71 18.54
CA VAL A 7 -16.67 0.34 17.75
C VAL A 7 -16.86 0.09 16.26
N SER A 8 -17.24 1.15 15.53
CA SER A 8 -17.38 1.11 14.06
C SER A 8 -16.06 0.79 13.36
N SER A 9 -16.12 0.33 12.10
CA SER A 9 -14.90 0.09 11.29
C SER A 9 -14.03 1.34 11.17
N ILE A 10 -14.64 2.53 11.00
CA ILE A 10 -13.87 3.77 10.96
C ILE A 10 -13.24 4.11 12.32
N GLY A 11 -13.95 3.86 13.42
CA GLY A 11 -13.41 4.04 14.78
C GLY A 11 -12.24 3.11 15.06
N THR A 12 -12.30 1.87 14.56
CA THR A 12 -11.20 0.89 14.66
C THR A 12 -9.96 1.38 13.92
N ARG A 13 -10.12 1.99 12.74
CA ARG A 13 -9.01 2.56 11.96
C ARG A 13 -8.36 3.75 12.66
N PHE A 14 -9.14 4.63 13.28
CA PHE A 14 -8.58 5.73 14.08
C PHE A 14 -7.81 5.22 15.30
N ASP A 15 -8.35 4.22 16.01
CA ASP A 15 -7.67 3.58 17.14
C ASP A 15 -6.35 2.93 16.70
N GLN A 16 -6.37 2.16 15.59
CA GLN A 16 -5.16 1.58 14.98
C GLN A 16 -4.14 2.66 14.58
N ALA A 17 -4.59 3.76 13.98
CA ALA A 17 -3.71 4.84 13.58
C ALA A 17 -2.98 5.43 14.79
N GLN A 18 -3.72 5.68 15.87
CA GLN A 18 -3.14 6.20 17.11
C GLN A 18 -2.12 5.24 17.71
N VAL A 19 -2.46 3.95 17.79
CA VAL A 19 -1.57 2.91 18.33
C VAL A 19 -0.27 2.82 17.51
N LEU A 20 -0.38 2.72 16.18
CA LEU A 20 0.77 2.57 15.28
C LEU A 20 1.66 3.82 15.24
N ILE A 21 1.06 5.01 15.24
CA ILE A 21 1.81 6.28 15.24
C ILE A 21 2.52 6.47 16.57
N ASN A 22 1.85 6.22 17.70
CA ASN A 22 2.47 6.35 19.02
C ASN A 22 3.65 5.39 19.18
N ASP A 23 3.48 4.13 18.78
CA ASP A 23 4.51 3.11 18.83
C ASP A 23 5.73 3.47 17.95
N MET A 24 5.48 3.93 16.72
CA MET A 24 6.54 4.38 15.81
C MET A 24 7.23 5.66 16.32
N SER A 25 6.50 6.54 17.01
CA SER A 25 7.00 7.84 17.48
C SER A 25 7.77 7.77 18.80
N SER A 26 8.08 6.56 19.29
CA SER A 26 8.85 6.35 20.53
C SER A 26 10.23 7.03 20.50
N ASN A 27 10.87 7.12 19.33
CA ASN A 27 12.09 7.88 19.10
C ASN A 27 12.30 8.17 17.59
N ILE A 28 13.24 9.07 17.28
CA ILE A 28 13.53 9.47 15.90
C ILE A 28 14.06 8.32 15.02
N PHE A 29 14.80 7.36 15.59
CA PHE A 29 15.29 6.22 14.84
C PHE A 29 14.15 5.31 14.39
N SER A 30 13.17 5.05 15.26
CA SER A 30 11.95 4.30 14.94
C SER A 30 11.11 5.02 13.87
N VAL A 31 10.99 6.35 13.92
CA VAL A 31 10.32 7.10 12.84
C VAL A 31 11.02 6.91 11.50
N LEU A 32 12.35 6.96 11.46
CA LEU A 32 13.11 6.87 10.20
C LEU A 32 13.23 5.45 9.67
N PHE A 33 13.51 4.48 10.54
CA PHE A 33 13.88 3.10 10.17
C PHE A 33 12.88 2.04 10.62
N GLY A 34 11.85 2.43 11.38
CA GLY A 34 10.82 1.54 11.90
C GLY A 34 11.25 0.77 13.14
N ASN A 35 10.33 -0.04 13.66
CA ASN A 35 10.55 -0.90 14.81
C ASN A 35 11.09 -2.30 14.44
N GLY A 36 11.26 -2.59 13.14
CA GLY A 36 11.75 -3.86 12.63
C GLY A 36 10.64 -4.74 12.04
N LEU A 37 11.05 -5.65 11.15
CA LEU A 37 10.13 -6.60 10.51
C LEU A 37 9.61 -7.61 11.54
N GLY A 38 8.30 -7.84 11.53
CA GLY A 38 7.65 -8.71 12.51
C GLY A 38 7.46 -8.08 13.89
N HIS A 39 7.64 -6.76 14.01
CA HIS A 39 7.29 -6.03 15.22
C HIS A 39 5.80 -6.21 15.58
N THR A 40 5.55 -6.50 16.85
CA THR A 40 4.20 -6.69 17.42
C THR A 40 3.96 -5.67 18.51
N ILE A 41 2.72 -5.20 18.66
CA ILE A 41 2.37 -4.17 19.62
C ILE A 41 1.61 -4.80 20.80
N ASN A 42 2.16 -4.71 22.01
CA ASN A 42 1.53 -5.28 23.20
C ASN A 42 0.68 -4.25 23.95
N ILE A 43 -0.43 -3.82 23.34
CA ILE A 43 -1.34 -2.80 23.89
C ILE A 43 -2.79 -3.29 23.80
N LYS A 44 -3.58 -2.98 24.84
CA LYS A 44 -5.03 -3.15 24.85
C LYS A 44 -5.70 -1.79 24.94
N THR A 45 -6.54 -1.46 23.96
CA THR A 45 -7.39 -0.27 23.97
C THR A 45 -8.82 -0.65 24.34
N MET A 46 -9.67 0.35 24.53
CA MET A 46 -11.11 0.14 24.72
C MET A 46 -11.77 -0.48 23.48
N ALA A 47 -11.17 -0.29 22.30
CA ALA A 47 -11.68 -0.81 21.04
C ALA A 47 -11.18 -2.24 20.75
N ARG A 48 -9.92 -2.55 21.06
CA ARG A 48 -9.28 -3.81 20.66
C ARG A 48 -8.07 -4.17 21.51
N ASP A 49 -7.81 -5.48 21.62
CA ASP A 49 -6.55 -6.05 22.11
C ASP A 49 -5.61 -6.30 20.92
N TYR A 50 -4.47 -5.59 20.88
CA TYR A 50 -3.44 -5.69 19.84
C TYR A 50 -2.29 -6.63 20.20
N THR A 51 -2.31 -7.23 21.39
CA THR A 51 -1.22 -8.09 21.87
C THR A 51 -0.92 -9.21 20.88
N GLU A 52 0.33 -9.29 20.42
CA GLU A 52 0.81 -10.24 19.40
C GLU A 52 0.03 -10.20 18.06
N ASP A 53 -0.75 -9.15 17.80
CA ASP A 53 -1.53 -9.05 16.57
C ASP A 53 -0.64 -8.65 15.39
N ILE A 54 -0.81 -9.36 14.28
CA ILE A 54 -0.10 -9.14 13.02
C ILE A 54 -1.01 -8.60 11.92
N TYR A 55 -2.33 -8.52 12.19
CA TYR A 55 -3.31 -8.04 11.23
C TYR A 55 -3.84 -6.66 11.63
N PHE A 56 -3.57 -5.67 10.77
CA PHE A 56 -4.05 -4.30 10.91
C PHE A 56 -4.88 -3.91 9.68
N GLU A 57 -5.98 -3.18 9.87
CA GLU A 57 -6.78 -2.69 8.74
C GLU A 57 -6.05 -1.59 7.98
N LEU A 58 -5.24 -0.80 8.70
CA LEU A 58 -4.32 0.18 8.13
C LEU A 58 -2.97 -0.47 7.79
N GLN A 59 -2.99 -1.42 6.84
CA GLN A 59 -1.81 -2.20 6.48
C GLN A 59 -0.62 -1.33 6.05
N SER A 60 -0.87 -0.27 5.26
CA SER A 60 0.15 0.69 4.84
C SER A 60 0.85 1.36 6.03
N LEU A 61 0.08 1.69 7.07
CA LEU A 61 0.61 2.31 8.29
C LEU A 61 1.34 1.29 9.17
N TYR A 62 0.88 0.04 9.20
CA TYR A 62 1.59 -1.02 9.91
C TYR A 62 2.94 -1.34 9.26
N ILE A 63 3.01 -1.36 7.93
CA ILE A 63 4.29 -1.48 7.21
C ILE A 63 5.18 -0.27 7.51
N LEU A 64 4.63 0.95 7.47
CA LEU A 64 5.38 2.15 7.85
C LEU A 64 5.94 2.06 9.27
N ASN A 65 5.18 1.55 10.24
CA ASN A 65 5.64 1.32 11.60
C ASN A 65 6.81 0.31 11.66
N GLN A 66 6.84 -0.71 10.80
CA GLN A 66 7.91 -1.71 10.77
C GLN A 66 9.19 -1.23 10.08
N ILE A 67 9.09 -0.51 8.96
CA ILE A 67 10.25 -0.16 8.11
C ILE A 67 10.62 1.33 8.12
N GLY A 68 9.81 2.16 8.78
CA GLY A 68 9.98 3.60 8.89
C GLY A 68 9.83 4.34 7.56
N PHE A 69 9.98 5.67 7.62
CA PHE A 69 9.86 6.52 6.43
C PHE A 69 10.96 6.24 5.40
N VAL A 70 12.19 5.94 5.83
CA VAL A 70 13.30 5.63 4.93
C VAL A 70 13.05 4.33 4.20
N GLY A 71 12.67 3.26 4.92
CA GLY A 71 12.34 1.97 4.31
C GLY A 71 11.16 2.08 3.35
N MET A 72 10.10 2.81 3.74
CA MET A 72 8.92 3.03 2.90
C MET A 72 9.27 3.83 1.63
N ALA A 73 10.15 4.83 1.73
CA ALA A 73 10.63 5.58 0.57
C ALA A 73 11.43 4.69 -0.40
N ILE A 74 12.35 3.86 0.12
CA ILE A 74 13.12 2.91 -0.70
C ILE A 74 12.18 1.93 -1.40
N LEU A 75 11.24 1.33 -0.68
CA LEU A 75 10.26 0.40 -1.24
C LEU A 75 9.42 1.05 -2.33
N SER A 76 8.91 2.26 -2.08
CA SER A 76 8.11 3.01 -3.04
C SER A 76 8.91 3.37 -4.30
N ILE A 77 10.16 3.85 -4.15
CA ILE A 77 11.03 4.19 -5.28
C ILE A 77 11.36 2.94 -6.10
N PHE A 78 11.71 1.83 -5.45
CA PHE A 78 12.00 0.57 -6.12
C PHE A 78 10.77 0.07 -6.90
N HIS A 79 9.60 0.10 -6.26
CA HIS A 79 8.34 -0.30 -6.88
C HIS A 79 8.00 0.57 -8.10
N LEU A 80 8.05 1.89 -7.97
CA LEU A 80 7.78 2.82 -9.07
C LEU A 80 8.76 2.63 -10.24
N LYS A 81 10.06 2.44 -9.96
CA LYS A 81 11.06 2.14 -11.01
C LYS A 81 10.71 0.88 -11.77
N LEU A 82 10.30 -0.17 -11.08
CA LEU A 82 9.92 -1.43 -11.70
C LEU A 82 8.67 -1.24 -12.58
N ILE A 83 7.62 -0.61 -12.05
CA ILE A 83 6.35 -0.43 -12.76
C ILE A 83 6.47 0.49 -13.98
N PHE A 84 7.21 1.59 -13.88
CA PHE A 84 7.36 2.52 -15.01
C PHE A 84 8.14 1.93 -16.20
N ASN A 85 8.92 0.86 -16.00
CA ASN A 85 9.51 0.14 -17.12
C ASN A 85 8.48 -0.64 -17.95
N PHE A 86 7.31 -0.95 -17.37
CA PHE A 86 6.25 -1.73 -18.02
C PHE A 86 5.04 -0.88 -18.46
N LEU A 87 4.72 0.18 -17.72
CA LEU A 87 3.60 1.07 -18.04
C LEU A 87 4.08 2.22 -18.93
N LYS A 88 3.84 2.11 -20.25
CA LYS A 88 4.31 3.11 -21.24
C LYS A 88 3.27 4.18 -21.56
N SER A 89 1.99 3.90 -21.34
CA SER A 89 0.90 4.83 -21.65
C SER A 89 0.58 5.75 -20.47
N LYS A 90 0.56 7.07 -20.71
CA LYS A 90 0.19 8.09 -19.71
C LYS A 90 -1.20 7.83 -19.09
N LYS A 91 -2.15 7.33 -19.89
CA LYS A 91 -3.50 6.98 -19.42
C LYS A 91 -3.48 5.84 -18.41
N ILE A 92 -2.64 4.83 -18.65
CA ILE A 92 -2.52 3.66 -17.78
C ILE A 92 -1.75 4.00 -16.51
N ILE A 93 -0.74 4.88 -16.61
CA ILE A 93 -0.07 5.45 -15.45
C ILE A 93 -1.07 6.21 -14.56
N LEU A 94 -1.96 7.00 -15.14
CA LEU A 94 -3.01 7.70 -14.37
C LEU A 94 -3.93 6.72 -13.63
N ILE A 95 -4.40 5.66 -14.32
CA ILE A 95 -5.22 4.59 -13.70
C ILE A 95 -4.47 3.96 -12.53
N TYR A 96 -3.18 3.66 -12.72
CA TYR A 96 -2.33 3.10 -11.68
C TYR A 96 -2.20 4.03 -10.47
N VAL A 97 -2.00 5.35 -10.67
CA VAL A 97 -1.94 6.33 -9.58
C VAL A 97 -3.26 6.40 -8.81
N CYS A 98 -4.40 6.40 -9.50
CA CYS A 98 -5.72 6.33 -8.86
C CYS A 98 -5.88 5.06 -8.02
N TYR A 99 -5.43 3.93 -8.55
CA TYR A 99 -5.45 2.65 -7.83
C TYR A 99 -4.58 2.68 -6.58
N ILE A 100 -3.35 3.24 -6.64
CA ILE A 100 -2.48 3.36 -5.45
C ILE A 100 -3.15 4.22 -4.37
N GLY A 101 -3.77 5.33 -4.74
CA GLY A 101 -4.52 6.17 -3.78
C GLY A 101 -5.63 5.41 -3.06
N TYR A 102 -6.38 4.59 -3.80
CA TYR A 102 -7.38 3.68 -3.23
C TYR A 102 -6.74 2.59 -2.35
N ALA A 103 -5.68 1.95 -2.84
CA ALA A 103 -5.05 0.81 -2.20
C ALA A 103 -4.43 1.17 -0.85
N LEU A 104 -3.87 2.39 -0.69
CA LEU A 104 -3.27 2.85 0.57
C LEU A 104 -4.22 2.79 1.77
N ILE A 105 -5.53 2.93 1.53
CA ILE A 105 -6.59 2.92 2.56
C ILE A 105 -7.20 1.51 2.68
N ASN A 106 -6.86 0.59 1.79
CA ASN A 106 -7.37 -0.77 1.78
C ASN A 106 -6.46 -1.71 2.61
N PRO A 107 -7.03 -2.58 3.48
CA PRO A 107 -6.26 -3.56 4.26
C PRO A 107 -5.46 -4.57 3.43
N TYR A 108 -5.71 -4.66 2.12
CA TYR A 108 -5.10 -5.64 1.22
C TYR A 108 -4.19 -5.00 0.16
N MET A 109 -3.57 -3.85 0.47
CA MET A 109 -2.67 -3.16 -0.46
C MET A 109 -1.50 -4.04 -0.90
N PHE A 110 -0.98 -4.87 0.00
CA PHE A 110 0.18 -5.72 -0.25
C PHE A 110 -0.18 -7.20 -0.38
N ASP A 111 -1.39 -7.47 -0.89
CA ASP A 111 -1.90 -8.82 -1.14
C ASP A 111 -1.91 -9.13 -2.66
N SER A 112 -2.30 -10.36 -3.00
CA SER A 112 -2.64 -10.87 -4.32
C SER A 112 -3.48 -9.91 -5.19
N ASN A 113 -4.39 -9.13 -4.60
CA ASN A 113 -5.15 -8.10 -5.32
C ASN A 113 -4.23 -7.09 -6.04
N HIS A 114 -3.13 -6.69 -5.39
CA HIS A 114 -2.16 -5.79 -5.98
C HIS A 114 -1.44 -6.44 -7.16
N CYS A 115 -1.02 -7.70 -7.00
CA CYS A 115 -0.40 -8.46 -8.08
C CYS A 115 -1.33 -8.59 -9.30
N VAL A 116 -2.61 -8.89 -9.09
CA VAL A 116 -3.61 -9.00 -10.16
C VAL A 116 -3.78 -7.68 -10.91
N VAL A 117 -3.92 -6.57 -10.19
CA VAL A 117 -4.04 -5.24 -10.81
C VAL A 117 -2.81 -4.91 -11.66
N LEU A 118 -1.60 -5.19 -11.17
CA LEU A 118 -0.37 -4.97 -11.94
C LEU A 118 -0.34 -5.79 -13.22
N ILE A 119 -0.66 -7.09 -13.16
CA ILE A 119 -0.72 -7.96 -14.34
C ILE A 119 -1.73 -7.42 -15.38
N LEU A 120 -2.90 -6.97 -14.93
CA LEU A 120 -3.93 -6.40 -15.80
C LEU A 120 -3.44 -5.10 -16.46
N LEU A 121 -2.84 -4.18 -15.69
CA LEU A 121 -2.33 -2.92 -16.22
C LEU A 121 -1.17 -3.12 -17.20
N MET A 122 -0.28 -4.07 -16.93
CA MET A 122 0.80 -4.45 -17.84
C MET A 122 0.25 -5.04 -19.15
N SER A 123 -0.72 -5.94 -19.04
CA SER A 123 -1.39 -6.55 -20.20
C SER A 123 -2.12 -5.50 -21.05
N LEU A 124 -2.81 -4.57 -20.39
CA LEU A 124 -3.49 -3.45 -21.04
C LEU A 124 -2.49 -2.49 -21.69
N SER A 125 -1.37 -2.19 -21.03
CA SER A 125 -0.29 -1.33 -21.56
C SER A 125 0.30 -1.90 -22.83
N HIS A 126 0.58 -3.20 -22.85
CA HIS A 126 1.07 -3.86 -24.04
C HIS A 126 0.07 -3.77 -25.21
N ARG A 127 -1.22 -4.08 -24.97
CA ARG A 127 -2.25 -3.99 -26.01
C ARG A 127 -2.49 -2.57 -26.51
N TYR A 128 -2.51 -1.60 -25.61
CA TYR A 128 -2.74 -0.19 -25.94
C TYR A 128 -1.64 0.35 -26.86
N VAL A 129 -0.37 0.08 -26.52
CA VAL A 129 0.78 0.52 -27.33
C VAL A 129 0.74 -0.12 -28.72
N LYS A 130 0.41 -1.42 -28.81
CA LYS A 130 0.29 -2.13 -30.08
C LYS A 130 -0.79 -1.50 -30.98
N ALA A 131 -1.99 -1.27 -30.44
CA ALA A 131 -3.08 -0.65 -31.19
C ALA A 131 -2.75 0.78 -31.68
N GLU A 132 -2.01 1.56 -30.88
CA GLU A 132 -1.59 2.90 -31.27
C GLU A 132 -0.56 2.89 -32.42
N ILE A 133 0.27 1.85 -32.50
CA ILE A 133 1.21 1.67 -33.62
C ILE A 133 0.45 1.26 -34.88
N GLU A 134 -0.45 0.28 -34.79
CA GLU A 134 -1.27 -0.20 -35.91
C GLU A 134 -2.10 0.94 -36.52
N ALA A 135 -2.78 1.73 -35.68
CA ALA A 135 -3.56 2.89 -36.14
C ALA A 135 -2.71 3.97 -36.84
N LYS A 136 -1.43 4.13 -36.47
CA LYS A 136 -0.51 5.06 -37.14
C LYS A 136 -0.02 4.52 -38.49
N LEU A 137 0.09 3.20 -38.65
CA LEU A 137 0.49 2.61 -39.92
C LEU A 137 -0.65 2.71 -40.94
N ASP A 138 -1.88 2.40 -40.53
CA ASP A 138 -3.07 2.46 -41.40
C ASP A 138 -3.36 3.89 -41.89
N TYR A 139 -3.05 4.91 -41.10
CA TYR A 139 -3.22 6.32 -41.50
C TYR A 139 -2.20 6.77 -42.58
N ASN A 140 -1.05 6.11 -42.66
CA ASN A 140 0.05 6.47 -43.57
C ASN A 140 0.11 5.57 -44.83
N ALA A 141 -0.81 4.61 -44.97
CA ALA A 141 -0.97 3.72 -46.12
C ALA A 141 -2.03 4.27 -47.09
#